data_AF-A0A1P8YP72-F1
#
_entry.id   AF-A0A1P8YP72-F1
#
_cell.length_a   1.000
_cell.length_b   1.000
_cell.length_c   1.000
_cell.angle_alpha   90.00
_cell.angle_beta   90.00
_cell.angle_gamma   90.00
#
_symmetry.space_group_name_H-M   'P 1'
#
loop_
_entity.id
_entity.type
_entity.pdbx_description
1 polymer ?
#
loop_
_entity_poly.entity_id
_entity_poly.type
_entity_poly.pdbx_seq_one_letter_code
_entity_poly.pdbx_strand_id
1 'polypeptide(L)'
;MEESHRGILVFGARSLIRVRRARILVAPSPKGAGDDADRRGRFRPDGRPPRAAAKLPDVPPTYFDVVYSINEWMRPEDPVDTALAMSQWEHLVETYRRLGHEVLTIDPVPGLPDMVFVTDSGLVIDGVALGARYRTEQRAAEADHVLRWFLANGLLRPTRPRYINEGEGDLLVVGDIVCAGTGFRTDERAHAEVARHLGRRVVTLRLIDPRYYHLNTALGVLDDHTVAYLPQAFAPESLAVLLDLFPDAIIAEEADTRWLGLNLVSDGRNVVLPSQAQRLADRLAERGYTPVPVDFSEFLKSGGGIKCCTLELRGYRELRAGR
;
A
#
# COMPACT_ATOMS: atom_id res chain seq x y z
N MET A 1 71.68 -13.70 -18.80
CA MET A 1 71.88 -12.44 -18.05
C MET A 1 70.50 -12.01 -17.56
N GLU A 2 69.94 -12.65 -16.52
CA GLU A 2 70.42 -12.70 -15.12
C GLU A 2 70.25 -11.33 -14.48
N GLU A 3 69.14 -11.14 -13.73
CA GLU A 3 69.10 -10.91 -12.25
C GLU A 3 68.95 -9.40 -11.95
N SER A 4 68.33 -8.89 -10.88
CA SER A 4 67.60 -9.43 -9.72
C SER A 4 66.88 -8.30 -8.95
N HIS A 5 65.80 -8.67 -8.25
CA HIS A 5 65.35 -8.20 -6.92
C HIS A 5 64.77 -6.78 -6.66
N ARG A 6 63.51 -6.75 -6.16
CA ARG A 6 63.14 -6.56 -4.72
C ARG A 6 61.61 -6.62 -4.57
N GLY A 7 61.13 -7.39 -3.58
CA GLY A 7 59.70 -7.49 -3.24
C GLY A 7 59.23 -6.43 -2.24
N ILE A 8 57.93 -6.46 -1.92
CA ILE A 8 57.31 -6.14 -0.61
C ILE A 8 55.88 -6.70 -0.60
N LEU A 9 55.46 -7.10 0.60
CA LEU A 9 54.29 -7.88 1.01
C LEU A 9 53.22 -6.97 1.67
N VAL A 10 51.94 -7.29 1.40
CA VAL A 10 50.73 -7.30 2.29
C VAL A 10 49.86 -6.02 2.50
N PHE A 11 48.56 -6.34 2.67
CA PHE A 11 47.37 -5.64 3.21
C PHE A 11 46.51 -4.91 2.15
N GLY A 12 45.23 -5.19 1.96
CA GLY A 12 44.23 -5.88 2.78
C GLY A 12 43.13 -4.90 3.18
N ALA A 13 41.98 -4.95 2.49
CA ALA A 13 40.69 -4.46 3.01
C ALA A 13 39.55 -4.94 2.09
N ARG A 14 39.01 -6.13 2.37
CA ARG A 14 37.63 -6.45 1.97
C ARG A 14 36.72 -5.68 2.92
N SER A 15 36.13 -4.60 2.45
CA SER A 15 35.06 -3.91 3.18
C SER A 15 33.86 -4.85 3.32
N LEU A 16 33.68 -5.45 4.50
CA LEU A 16 32.42 -6.08 4.87
C LEU A 16 31.37 -4.97 5.01
N ILE A 17 30.51 -4.84 4.00
CA ILE A 17 29.25 -4.11 4.15
C ILE A 17 28.41 -4.90 5.15
N ARG A 18 28.33 -4.38 6.38
CA ARG A 18 27.49 -4.93 7.44
C ARG A 18 26.04 -4.55 7.13
N VAL A 19 25.36 -5.36 6.31
CA VAL A 19 23.93 -5.21 6.05
C VAL A 19 23.20 -5.32 7.39
N ARG A 20 22.58 -4.22 7.85
CA ARG A 20 21.72 -4.25 9.03
C ARG A 20 20.54 -5.15 8.69
N ARG A 21 20.31 -6.22 9.46
CA ARG A 21 19.13 -7.07 9.30
C ARG A 21 17.89 -6.20 9.49
N ALA A 22 16.94 -6.32 8.56
CA ALA A 22 15.63 -5.69 8.69
C ALA A 22 14.95 -6.14 9.99
N ARG A 23 14.21 -5.22 10.61
CA ARG A 23 13.46 -5.49 11.84
C ARG A 23 12.11 -6.10 11.49
N ILE A 24 11.93 -7.37 11.87
CA ILE A 24 10.62 -8.01 11.96
C ILE A 24 10.14 -7.81 13.38
N LEU A 25 9.04 -7.07 13.55
CA LEU A 25 8.41 -6.84 14.84
C LEU A 25 7.26 -7.84 15.00
N VAL A 26 7.38 -8.72 15.98
CA VAL A 26 6.36 -9.71 16.32
C VAL A 26 5.69 -9.27 17.62
N ALA A 27 4.38 -9.03 17.60
CA ALA A 27 3.61 -8.94 18.83
C ALA A 27 3.52 -10.35 19.46
N PRO A 28 3.55 -10.50 20.80
CA PRO A 28 3.35 -11.80 21.42
C PRO A 28 1.99 -12.38 20.98
N SER A 29 2.04 -13.54 20.33
CA SER A 29 0.86 -14.19 19.74
C SER A 29 -0.12 -14.68 20.83
N PRO A 30 -1.45 -14.54 20.66
CA PRO A 30 -2.37 -15.37 21.40
C PRO A 30 -2.17 -16.82 20.96
N LYS A 31 -1.93 -17.73 21.91
CA LYS A 31 -1.60 -19.13 21.64
C LYS A 31 -2.64 -19.78 20.71
N GLY A 32 -2.20 -20.27 19.55
CA GLY A 32 -2.94 -21.22 18.72
C GLY A 32 -3.05 -20.83 17.24
N ALA A 33 -2.00 -21.08 16.45
CA ALA A 33 -2.10 -21.27 15.01
C ALA A 33 -0.95 -22.19 14.59
N GLY A 34 -1.28 -23.32 13.96
CA GLY A 34 -0.33 -24.35 13.56
C GLY A 34 0.50 -23.94 12.34
N ASP A 35 1.74 -24.43 12.30
CA ASP A 35 2.61 -24.39 11.13
C ASP A 35 1.99 -25.18 9.98
N ASP A 36 1.76 -24.52 8.85
CA ASP A 36 1.51 -25.19 7.56
C ASP A 36 2.51 -24.67 6.54
N ALA A 37 3.76 -25.11 6.70
CA ALA A 37 4.91 -24.70 5.91
C ALA A 37 5.33 -25.80 4.93
N ASP A 38 4.50 -26.15 3.94
CA ASP A 38 4.98 -26.81 2.71
C ASP A 38 3.97 -26.72 1.56
N ARG A 39 4.11 -25.72 0.68
CA ARG A 39 3.54 -25.75 -0.68
C ARG A 39 4.52 -25.15 -1.69
N ARG A 40 5.54 -25.92 -2.05
CA ARG A 40 6.49 -25.63 -3.15
C ARG A 40 5.90 -26.00 -4.52
N GLY A 41 4.86 -25.30 -4.94
CA GLY A 41 4.38 -25.29 -6.32
C GLY A 41 4.26 -23.85 -6.80
N ARG A 42 4.59 -23.57 -8.07
CA ARG A 42 4.38 -22.23 -8.65
C ARG A 42 2.91 -21.85 -8.45
N PHE A 43 2.65 -20.87 -7.61
CA PHE A 43 1.29 -20.47 -7.25
C PHE A 43 0.57 -19.94 -8.49
N ARG A 44 -0.64 -20.45 -8.74
CA ARG A 44 -1.59 -19.93 -9.72
C ARG A 44 -2.91 -19.69 -8.98
N PRO A 45 -3.54 -18.50 -9.11
CA PRO A 45 -4.87 -18.22 -8.61
C PRO A 45 -5.96 -19.10 -9.24
N ASP A 46 -5.66 -19.76 -10.36
CA ASP A 46 -6.58 -20.64 -11.10
C ASP A 46 -7.30 -21.61 -10.16
N GLY A 47 -8.59 -21.33 -9.91
CA GLY A 47 -9.48 -22.15 -9.08
C GLY A 47 -9.74 -21.64 -7.65
N ARG A 48 -9.10 -20.57 -7.17
CA ARG A 48 -9.52 -19.90 -5.92
C ARG A 48 -10.67 -18.93 -6.20
N PRO A 49 -11.75 -18.95 -5.38
CA PRO A 49 -12.75 -17.89 -5.44
C PRO A 49 -12.10 -16.55 -5.03
N PRO A 50 -12.60 -15.42 -5.55
CA PRO A 50 -12.25 -14.10 -5.01
C PRO A 50 -12.44 -14.06 -3.49
N ARG A 51 -11.67 -13.21 -2.79
CA ARG A 51 -11.95 -12.86 -1.40
C ARG A 51 -13.39 -12.36 -1.29
N ALA A 52 -14.00 -12.60 -0.12
CA ALA A 52 -15.37 -12.15 0.14
C ALA A 52 -15.51 -10.65 -0.14
N ALA A 53 -16.73 -10.22 -0.49
CA ALA A 53 -17.05 -8.83 -0.76
C ALA A 53 -16.45 -7.89 0.30
N ALA A 54 -15.47 -7.09 -0.12
CA ALA A 54 -14.85 -6.08 0.72
C ALA A 54 -15.78 -4.87 0.85
N LYS A 55 -15.68 -4.18 1.99
CA LYS A 55 -16.26 -2.85 2.18
C LYS A 55 -15.16 -1.82 2.01
N LEU A 56 -15.39 -0.92 1.06
CA LEU A 56 -14.39 -0.02 0.52
C LEU A 56 -14.86 1.43 0.72
N PRO A 57 -14.49 2.09 1.84
CA PRO A 57 -14.68 3.52 1.99
C PRO A 57 -13.91 4.27 0.91
N ASP A 58 -14.61 5.21 0.29
CA ASP A 58 -14.12 6.09 -0.76
C ASP A 58 -14.72 7.50 -0.57
N VAL A 59 -14.06 8.53 -1.10
CA VAL A 59 -14.45 9.93 -0.96
C VAL A 59 -14.68 10.52 -2.36
N PRO A 60 -15.90 10.97 -2.69
CA PRO A 60 -16.16 11.61 -3.98
C PRO A 60 -15.24 12.81 -4.23
N PRO A 61 -14.73 13.02 -5.47
CA PRO A 61 -13.77 14.08 -5.78
C PRO A 61 -14.41 15.47 -5.91
N THR A 62 -15.45 15.77 -5.12
CA THR A 62 -16.21 17.03 -5.18
C THR A 62 -15.35 18.28 -4.98
N TYR A 63 -14.27 18.16 -4.19
CA TYR A 63 -13.32 19.25 -3.91
C TYR A 63 -11.89 18.90 -4.30
N PHE A 64 -11.69 17.85 -5.11
CA PHE A 64 -10.37 17.39 -5.50
C PHE A 64 -9.71 18.37 -6.48
N ASP A 65 -8.48 18.77 -6.18
CA ASP A 65 -7.64 19.61 -7.03
C ASP A 65 -6.17 19.55 -6.57
N VAL A 66 -5.23 20.03 -7.39
CA VAL A 66 -3.81 20.15 -7.05
C VAL A 66 -3.50 21.61 -6.72
N VAL A 67 -3.63 22.00 -5.45
CA VAL A 67 -3.47 23.41 -5.00
C VAL A 67 -2.18 23.69 -4.22
N TYR A 68 -1.38 22.65 -3.97
CA TYR A 68 -0.07 22.72 -3.32
C TYR A 68 0.82 21.56 -3.81
N SER A 69 2.10 21.54 -3.40
CA SER A 69 3.03 20.45 -3.74
C SER A 69 3.68 19.87 -2.48
N ILE A 70 3.42 18.59 -2.22
CA ILE A 70 3.95 17.81 -1.08
C ILE A 70 4.55 16.46 -1.53
N ASN A 71 4.71 16.25 -2.84
CA ASN A 71 5.38 15.12 -3.46
C ASN A 71 5.89 15.51 -4.87
N GLU A 72 6.69 14.63 -5.48
CA GLU A 72 7.33 14.86 -6.79
C GLU A 72 6.37 14.90 -7.99
N TRP A 73 5.11 14.52 -7.81
CA TRP A 73 4.09 14.42 -8.87
C TRP A 73 3.28 15.71 -9.00
N MET A 74 2.97 16.36 -7.88
CA MET A 74 2.12 17.53 -7.82
C MET A 74 2.72 18.72 -8.58
N ARG A 75 1.95 19.26 -9.52
CA ARG A 75 2.22 20.49 -10.28
C ARG A 75 1.00 21.40 -10.17
N PRO A 76 0.96 22.38 -9.24
CA PRO A 76 -0.19 23.28 -9.09
C PRO A 76 -0.57 24.08 -10.35
N GLU A 77 0.35 24.19 -11.30
CA GLU A 77 0.13 24.77 -12.63
C GLU A 77 -0.65 23.87 -13.60
N ASP A 78 -0.86 22.59 -13.27
CA ASP A 78 -1.65 21.61 -14.02
C ASP A 78 -2.86 21.15 -13.18
N PRO A 79 -3.94 21.96 -13.12
CA PRO A 79 -5.09 21.66 -12.27
C PRO A 79 -5.86 20.43 -12.74
N VAL A 80 -6.70 19.93 -11.85
CA VAL A 80 -7.57 18.78 -12.14
C VAL A 80 -8.74 19.21 -13.02
N ASP A 81 -9.05 18.42 -14.05
CA ASP A 81 -10.36 18.46 -14.71
C ASP A 81 -11.37 17.78 -13.78
N THR A 82 -12.13 18.59 -13.05
CA THR A 82 -13.07 18.11 -12.03
C THR A 82 -14.17 17.21 -12.60
N ALA A 83 -14.59 17.45 -13.85
CA ALA A 83 -15.64 16.65 -14.48
C ALA A 83 -15.10 15.27 -14.88
N LEU A 84 -13.88 15.24 -15.43
CA LEU A 84 -13.19 14.00 -15.74
C LEU A 84 -12.84 13.22 -14.47
N ALA A 85 -12.34 13.88 -13.41
CA ALA A 85 -12.04 13.23 -12.14
C ALA A 85 -13.29 12.58 -11.51
N MET A 86 -14.45 13.26 -11.57
CA MET A 86 -15.72 12.68 -11.12
C MET A 86 -16.09 11.44 -11.96
N SER A 87 -16.01 11.53 -13.29
CA SER A 87 -16.29 10.40 -14.19
C SER A 87 -15.36 9.20 -13.94
N GLN A 88 -14.06 9.45 -13.76
CA GLN A 88 -13.07 8.41 -13.44
C GLN A 88 -13.37 7.73 -12.09
N TRP A 89 -13.73 8.53 -11.07
CA TRP A 89 -14.14 8.01 -9.77
C TRP A 89 -15.43 7.18 -9.84
N GLU A 90 -16.47 7.67 -10.51
CA GLU A 90 -17.72 6.93 -10.71
C GLU A 90 -17.48 5.60 -11.42
N HIS A 91 -16.61 5.58 -12.42
CA HIS A 91 -16.22 4.36 -13.13
C HIS A 91 -15.46 3.36 -12.23
N LEU A 92 -14.59 3.85 -11.33
CA LEU A 92 -13.93 3.01 -10.34
C LEU A 92 -14.95 2.39 -9.38
N VAL A 93 -15.86 3.21 -8.84
CA VAL A 93 -16.93 2.76 -7.93
C VAL A 93 -17.83 1.72 -8.60
N GLU A 94 -18.25 1.95 -9.84
CA GLU A 94 -19.03 0.99 -10.60
C GLU A 94 -18.25 -0.30 -10.83
N THR A 95 -16.96 -0.22 -11.11
CA THR A 95 -16.08 -1.38 -11.26
C THR A 95 -16.04 -2.23 -10.00
N TYR A 96 -15.86 -1.62 -8.82
CA TYR A 96 -15.94 -2.35 -7.55
C TYR A 96 -17.30 -3.01 -7.33
N ARG A 97 -18.40 -2.33 -7.63
CA ARG A 97 -19.76 -2.89 -7.52
C ARG A 97 -19.97 -4.08 -8.45
N ARG A 98 -19.51 -4.02 -9.70
CA ARG A 98 -19.57 -5.15 -10.65
C ARG A 98 -18.75 -6.37 -10.17
N LEU A 99 -17.64 -6.13 -9.47
CA LEU A 99 -16.83 -7.18 -8.84
C LEU A 99 -17.43 -7.71 -7.54
N GLY A 100 -18.57 -7.17 -7.09
CA GLY A 100 -19.30 -7.62 -5.91
C GLY A 100 -18.82 -6.99 -4.60
N HIS A 101 -17.99 -5.94 -4.66
CA HIS A 101 -17.62 -5.16 -3.48
C HIS A 101 -18.68 -4.12 -3.15
N GLU A 102 -18.67 -3.70 -1.89
CA GLU A 102 -19.52 -2.62 -1.40
C GLU A 102 -18.68 -1.36 -1.22
N VAL A 103 -19.08 -0.29 -1.89
CA VAL A 103 -18.42 1.01 -1.74
C VAL A 103 -19.22 1.85 -0.75
N LEU A 104 -18.55 2.26 0.32
CA LEU A 104 -19.09 3.18 1.33
C LEU A 104 -18.56 4.58 1.03
N THR A 105 -19.39 5.61 1.16
CA THR A 105 -18.96 6.99 0.91
C THR A 105 -18.66 7.71 2.21
N ILE A 106 -17.55 8.43 2.25
CA ILE A 106 -17.23 9.43 3.26
C ILE A 106 -17.44 10.81 2.63
N ASP A 107 -18.17 11.69 3.32
CA ASP A 107 -18.51 13.01 2.80
C ASP A 107 -17.24 13.86 2.60
N PRO A 108 -17.04 14.44 1.41
CA PRO A 108 -15.88 15.29 1.16
C PRO A 108 -16.01 16.62 1.91
N VAL A 109 -14.89 17.24 2.26
CA VAL A 109 -14.86 18.50 3.01
C VAL A 109 -14.24 19.62 2.17
N PRO A 110 -14.89 20.80 2.04
CA PRO A 110 -14.30 21.94 1.34
C PRO A 110 -12.93 22.32 1.92
N GLY A 111 -11.96 22.55 1.05
CA GLY A 111 -10.60 22.93 1.42
C GLY A 111 -9.69 21.77 1.79
N LEU A 112 -10.15 20.52 1.72
CA LEU A 112 -9.35 19.30 1.90
C LEU A 112 -9.32 18.48 0.59
N PRO A 113 -8.53 18.91 -0.41
CA PRO A 113 -8.60 18.33 -1.75
C PRO A 113 -8.10 16.89 -1.81
N ASP A 114 -7.08 16.53 -1.02
CA ASP A 114 -6.50 15.18 -1.00
C ASP A 114 -7.31 14.19 -0.15
N MET A 115 -8.48 14.58 0.35
CA MET A 115 -9.36 13.68 1.10
C MET A 115 -9.86 12.50 0.25
N VAL A 116 -9.82 12.64 -1.08
CA VAL A 116 -10.01 11.53 -2.03
C VAL A 116 -9.04 10.37 -1.79
N PHE A 117 -7.86 10.62 -1.24
CA PHE A 117 -6.87 9.59 -0.91
C PHE A 117 -7.06 9.04 0.50
N VAL A 118 -8.27 8.51 0.74
CA VAL A 118 -8.74 8.03 2.04
C VAL A 118 -7.93 6.85 2.59
N THR A 119 -7.25 6.07 1.74
CA THR A 119 -6.45 4.92 2.18
C THR A 119 -5.38 5.33 3.19
N ASP A 120 -4.88 6.56 3.07
CA ASP A 120 -3.84 7.08 3.94
C ASP A 120 -4.36 7.30 5.36
N SER A 121 -5.67 7.46 5.54
CA SER A 121 -6.28 7.94 6.79
C SER A 121 -6.38 6.90 7.90
N GLY A 122 -6.01 5.64 7.64
CA GLY A 122 -5.95 4.64 8.69
C GLY A 122 -5.71 3.23 8.17
N LEU A 123 -5.85 2.28 9.09
CA LEU A 123 -5.74 0.85 8.84
C LEU A 123 -6.77 0.11 9.68
N VAL A 124 -7.51 -0.81 9.05
CA VAL A 124 -8.51 -1.64 9.72
C VAL A 124 -8.18 -3.11 9.52
N ILE A 125 -8.08 -3.85 10.63
CA ILE A 125 -7.83 -5.30 10.65
C ILE A 125 -8.72 -5.93 11.71
N ASP A 126 -9.44 -7.00 11.37
CA ASP A 126 -10.43 -7.66 12.23
C ASP A 126 -11.48 -6.69 12.80
N GLY A 127 -11.84 -5.66 12.03
CA GLY A 127 -12.72 -4.57 12.44
C GLY A 127 -12.09 -3.58 13.42
N VAL A 128 -10.86 -3.81 13.90
CA VAL A 128 -10.12 -2.90 14.77
C VAL A 128 -9.47 -1.80 13.95
N ALA A 129 -9.75 -0.54 14.27
CA ALA A 129 -9.27 0.62 13.52
C ALA A 129 -8.13 1.35 14.24
N LEU A 130 -7.09 1.70 13.48
CA LEU A 130 -6.09 2.70 13.84
C LEU A 130 -6.21 3.85 12.84
N GLY A 131 -6.40 5.08 13.31
CA GLY A 131 -6.36 6.26 12.45
C GLY A 131 -4.93 6.62 12.02
N ALA A 132 -4.80 7.63 11.17
CA ALA A 132 -3.52 8.15 10.73
C ALA A 132 -3.09 9.42 11.48
N ARG A 133 -1.80 9.73 11.38
CA ARG A 133 -1.22 11.02 11.75
C ARG A 133 -0.24 11.38 10.65
N TYR A 134 -0.65 12.26 9.76
CA TYR A 134 0.14 12.61 8.59
C TYR A 134 1.39 13.40 8.93
N ARG A 135 2.37 13.28 8.03
CA ARG A 135 3.60 14.06 8.11
C ARG A 135 3.38 15.52 7.73
N THR A 136 2.48 15.77 6.79
CA THR A 136 2.19 17.09 6.25
C THR A 136 0.99 17.72 6.98
N GLU A 137 1.11 18.99 7.33
CA GLU A 137 0.06 19.71 8.06
C GLU A 137 -1.18 19.98 7.18
N GLN A 138 -0.98 20.13 5.87
CA GLN A 138 -2.03 20.40 4.87
C GLN A 138 -3.14 19.36 4.94
N ARG A 139 -2.78 18.09 5.16
CA ARG A 139 -3.71 16.96 5.16
C ARG A 139 -4.18 16.56 6.55
N ALA A 140 -3.68 17.18 7.62
CA ALA A 140 -3.92 16.72 9.00
C ALA A 140 -5.41 16.67 9.38
N ALA A 141 -6.21 17.60 8.84
CA ALA A 141 -7.66 17.64 9.07
C ALA A 141 -8.42 16.46 8.42
N GLU A 142 -7.89 15.87 7.35
CA GLU A 142 -8.47 14.70 6.68
C GLU A 142 -8.40 13.47 7.59
N ALA A 143 -7.24 13.20 8.19
CA ALA A 143 -7.05 12.09 9.12
C ALA A 143 -8.02 12.17 10.31
N ASP A 144 -8.21 13.38 10.84
CA ASP A 144 -9.18 13.65 11.91
C ASP A 144 -10.62 13.41 11.47
N HIS A 145 -10.96 13.74 10.22
CA HIS A 145 -12.28 13.50 9.66
C HIS A 145 -12.57 12.01 9.54
N VAL A 146 -11.66 11.25 8.94
CA VAL A 146 -11.85 9.80 8.75
C VAL A 146 -11.86 9.06 10.09
N LEU A 147 -11.07 9.50 11.09
CA LEU A 147 -11.16 8.93 12.43
C LEU A 147 -12.54 9.13 13.07
N ARG A 148 -13.17 10.31 12.89
CA ARG A 148 -14.57 10.52 13.31
C ARG A 148 -15.53 9.61 12.55
N TRP A 149 -15.29 9.40 11.26
CA TRP A 149 -16.09 8.46 10.48
C TRP A 149 -15.97 7.02 11.02
N PHE A 150 -14.76 6.54 11.37
CA PHE A 150 -14.60 5.23 12.03
C PHE A 150 -15.39 5.12 13.34
N LEU A 151 -15.36 6.17 14.17
CA LEU A 151 -16.12 6.23 15.42
C LEU A 151 -17.64 6.15 15.18
N ALA A 152 -18.13 6.79 14.12
CA ALA A 152 -19.56 6.82 13.78
C ALA A 152 -20.06 5.52 13.09
N ASN A 153 -19.16 4.74 12.48
CA ASN A 153 -19.51 3.59 11.65
C ASN A 153 -19.21 2.23 12.29
N GLY A 154 -19.16 2.14 13.63
CA GLY A 154 -19.14 0.84 14.32
C GLY A 154 -17.81 0.08 14.24
N LEU A 155 -16.72 0.75 13.90
CA LEU A 155 -15.38 0.17 13.95
C LEU A 155 -14.96 -0.08 15.39
N LEU A 156 -14.20 -1.16 15.63
CA LEU A 156 -13.74 -1.52 16.97
C LEU A 156 -12.53 -0.68 17.36
N ARG A 157 -12.58 -0.14 18.58
CA ARG A 157 -11.47 0.65 19.19
C ARG A 157 -10.80 1.68 18.25
N PRO A 158 -11.54 2.54 17.52
CA PRO A 158 -10.90 3.55 16.67
C PRO A 158 -10.00 4.43 17.51
N THR A 159 -8.71 4.43 17.19
CA THR A 159 -7.68 5.04 18.05
C THR A 159 -6.86 6.05 17.26
N ARG A 160 -6.64 7.23 17.84
CA ARG A 160 -5.70 8.22 17.31
C ARG A 160 -4.27 7.71 17.54
N PRO A 161 -3.42 7.64 16.50
CA PRO A 161 -2.05 7.13 16.64
C PRO A 161 -1.15 8.13 17.35
N ARG A 162 -0.12 7.62 18.02
CA ARG A 162 0.92 8.44 18.67
C ARG A 162 1.96 8.92 17.66
N TYR A 163 2.38 8.03 16.76
CA TYR A 163 3.45 8.29 15.80
C TYR A 163 2.90 8.62 14.40
N ILE A 164 3.71 9.33 13.61
CA ILE A 164 3.38 9.66 12.24
C ILE A 164 3.24 8.35 11.44
N ASN A 165 2.07 8.15 10.85
CA ASN A 165 1.78 7.08 9.90
C ASN A 165 0.70 7.55 8.93
N GLU A 166 0.77 7.03 7.70
CA GLU A 166 -0.16 7.38 6.62
C GLU A 166 -0.89 6.11 6.16
N GLY A 167 -1.45 5.36 7.12
CA GLY A 167 -2.45 4.32 6.88
C GLY A 167 -2.02 3.27 5.86
N GLU A 168 -2.95 2.81 5.03
CA GLU A 168 -2.70 1.86 3.95
C GLU A 168 -1.89 2.44 2.77
N GLY A 169 -1.51 3.72 2.84
CA GLY A 169 -0.45 4.29 2.01
C GLY A 169 0.89 3.60 2.28
N ASP A 170 1.21 3.38 3.55
CA ASP A 170 2.47 2.76 3.99
C ASP A 170 2.29 1.41 4.72
N LEU A 171 1.09 1.04 5.14
CA LEU A 171 0.83 -0.15 5.95
C LEU A 171 -0.03 -1.15 5.17
N LEU A 172 0.61 -2.01 4.39
CA LEU A 172 -0.05 -2.96 3.50
C LEU A 172 -0.23 -4.33 4.16
N VAL A 173 -1.47 -4.79 4.26
CA VAL A 173 -1.81 -6.10 4.83
C VAL A 173 -1.60 -7.19 3.79
N VAL A 174 -0.79 -8.20 4.12
CA VAL A 174 -0.57 -9.40 3.29
C VAL A 174 -0.80 -10.61 4.19
N GLY A 175 -1.99 -11.21 4.08
CA GLY A 175 -2.38 -12.33 4.94
C GLY A 175 -2.35 -11.94 6.43
N ASP A 176 -1.43 -12.56 7.19
CA ASP A 176 -1.25 -12.35 8.62
C ASP A 176 -0.18 -11.30 8.99
N ILE A 177 0.50 -10.73 7.99
CA ILE A 177 1.51 -9.70 8.20
C ILE A 177 1.08 -8.33 7.67
N VAL A 178 1.72 -7.29 8.20
CA VAL A 178 1.67 -5.93 7.65
C VAL A 178 3.07 -5.57 7.15
N CYS A 179 3.20 -5.36 5.85
CA CYS A 179 4.36 -4.71 5.26
C CYS A 179 4.26 -3.21 5.54
N ALA A 180 5.24 -2.64 6.24
CA ALA A 180 5.22 -1.27 6.72
C ALA A 180 6.36 -0.45 6.11
N GLY A 181 5.98 0.52 5.29
CA GLY A 181 6.85 1.47 4.59
C GLY A 181 7.47 2.49 5.53
N THR A 182 8.73 2.84 5.29
CA THR A 182 9.37 4.01 5.89
C THR A 182 10.37 4.64 4.92
N GLY A 183 10.86 5.83 5.27
CA GLY A 183 11.84 6.60 4.50
C GLY A 183 11.37 8.02 4.23
N PHE A 184 10.11 8.18 3.84
CA PHE A 184 9.54 9.47 3.44
C PHE A 184 8.38 9.92 4.34
N ARG A 185 7.32 9.12 4.44
CA ARG A 185 6.08 9.49 5.15
C ARG A 185 6.01 8.86 6.55
N THR A 186 5.77 7.55 6.65
CA THR A 186 5.61 6.87 7.94
C THR A 186 6.91 6.76 8.75
N ASP A 187 6.82 7.10 10.04
CA ASP A 187 7.90 6.95 11.01
C ASP A 187 8.01 5.49 11.47
N GLU A 188 9.21 4.90 11.44
CA GLU A 188 9.46 3.52 11.88
C GLU A 188 8.91 3.22 13.30
N ARG A 189 8.82 4.22 14.19
CA ARG A 189 8.21 4.06 15.53
C ARG A 189 6.74 3.67 15.48
N ALA A 190 6.02 4.07 14.42
CA ALA A 190 4.63 3.67 14.21
C ALA A 190 4.51 2.16 13.98
N HIS A 191 5.55 1.48 13.48
CA HIS A 191 5.47 0.04 13.18
C HIS A 191 5.24 -0.79 14.45
N ALA A 192 5.90 -0.42 15.56
CA ALA A 192 5.68 -1.05 16.85
C ALA A 192 4.32 -0.70 17.47
N GLU A 193 3.77 0.47 17.15
CA GLU A 193 2.42 0.87 17.54
C GLU A 193 1.36 0.04 16.80
N VAL A 194 1.49 -0.08 15.47
CA VAL A 194 0.65 -0.91 14.60
C VAL A 194 0.64 -2.37 15.08
N ALA A 195 1.83 -2.95 15.29
CA ALA A 195 1.97 -4.34 15.73
C ALA A 195 1.20 -4.61 17.03
N ARG A 196 1.31 -3.71 18.01
CA ARG A 196 0.67 -3.84 19.32
C ARG A 196 -0.84 -3.58 19.25
N HIS A 197 -1.26 -2.58 18.49
CA HIS A 197 -2.66 -2.16 18.44
C HIS A 197 -3.54 -3.16 17.70
N LEU A 198 -3.04 -3.67 16.56
CA LEU A 198 -3.76 -4.56 15.66
C LEU A 198 -3.41 -6.05 15.84
N GLY A 199 -2.44 -6.37 16.70
CA GLY A 199 -2.05 -7.75 16.99
C GLY A 199 -1.52 -8.49 15.75
N ARG A 200 -0.76 -7.79 14.90
CA ARG A 200 -0.18 -8.35 13.67
C ARG A 200 1.34 -8.27 13.69
N ARG A 201 1.97 -9.21 12.97
CA ARG A 201 3.40 -9.14 12.68
C ARG A 201 3.64 -8.01 11.68
N VAL A 202 4.60 -7.13 11.97
CA VAL A 202 4.95 -6.00 11.12
C VAL A 202 6.35 -6.17 10.55
N VAL A 203 6.47 -6.04 9.23
CA VAL A 203 7.72 -6.14 8.47
C VAL A 203 8.09 -4.76 7.97
N THR A 204 9.21 -4.21 8.44
CA THR A 204 9.67 -2.88 8.01
C THR A 204 10.34 -2.95 6.64
N LEU A 205 9.89 -2.10 5.71
CA LEU A 205 10.44 -1.94 4.36
C LEU A 205 10.83 -0.46 4.15
N ARG A 206 12.10 -0.21 3.84
CA ARG A 206 12.63 1.14 3.63
C ARG A 206 12.64 1.50 2.15
N LEU A 207 11.88 2.52 1.81
CA LEU A 207 11.85 3.16 0.49
C LEU A 207 13.03 4.11 0.35
N ILE A 208 13.61 4.18 -0.85
CA ILE A 208 14.80 5.00 -1.14
C ILE A 208 14.62 5.99 -2.29
N ASP A 209 13.52 5.89 -3.01
CA ASP A 209 13.21 6.75 -4.16
C ASP A 209 11.98 7.61 -3.86
N PRO A 210 12.10 8.94 -3.82
CA PRO A 210 11.01 9.84 -3.43
C PRO A 210 9.84 9.85 -4.41
N ARG A 211 10.01 9.35 -5.64
CA ARG A 211 8.89 9.12 -6.58
C ARG A 211 7.88 8.13 -6.01
N TYR A 212 8.36 7.19 -5.19
CA TYR A 212 7.57 6.17 -4.53
C TYR A 212 7.50 6.43 -3.01
N TYR A 213 6.99 7.60 -2.64
CA TYR A 213 7.02 8.11 -1.26
C TYR A 213 6.11 7.34 -0.28
N HIS A 214 5.14 6.57 -0.80
CA HIS A 214 4.30 5.64 -0.08
C HIS A 214 4.57 4.20 -0.53
N LEU A 215 4.50 3.24 0.38
CA LEU A 215 4.72 1.83 0.06
C LEU A 215 3.79 1.33 -1.06
N ASN A 216 2.52 1.75 -1.07
CA ASN A 216 1.52 1.35 -2.07
C ASN A 216 1.80 1.88 -3.49
N THR A 217 2.83 2.70 -3.68
CA THR A 217 3.30 3.13 -5.01
C THR A 217 4.45 2.26 -5.53
N ALA A 218 5.09 1.48 -4.64
CA ALA A 218 6.21 0.58 -4.92
C ALA A 218 5.90 -0.90 -4.65
N LEU A 219 4.76 -1.22 -4.03
CA LEU A 219 4.30 -2.57 -3.73
C LEU A 219 2.76 -2.64 -3.82
N GLY A 220 2.26 -3.57 -4.61
CA GLY A 220 0.85 -3.91 -4.72
C GLY A 220 0.56 -5.27 -4.11
N VAL A 221 -0.45 -5.37 -3.25
CA VAL A 221 -0.87 -6.66 -2.67
C VAL A 221 -1.85 -7.33 -3.61
N LEU A 222 -1.56 -8.57 -4.01
CA LEU A 222 -2.40 -9.32 -4.93
C LEU A 222 -3.33 -10.27 -4.18
N ASP A 223 -2.82 -11.00 -3.20
CA ASP A 223 -3.60 -11.89 -2.33
C ASP A 223 -2.94 -11.99 -0.94
N ASP A 224 -3.27 -13.02 -0.17
CA ASP A 224 -2.75 -13.22 1.19
C ASP A 224 -1.27 -13.64 1.24
N HIS A 225 -0.67 -13.99 0.10
CA HIS A 225 0.69 -14.53 -0.02
C HIS A 225 1.51 -13.93 -1.17
N THR A 226 0.87 -13.28 -2.13
CA THR A 226 1.49 -12.79 -3.35
C THR A 226 1.43 -11.27 -3.41
N VAL A 227 2.54 -10.67 -3.79
CA VAL A 227 2.67 -9.24 -4.05
C VAL A 227 3.26 -8.98 -5.43
N ALA A 228 3.06 -7.78 -5.94
CA ALA A 228 3.86 -7.19 -7.00
C ALA A 228 4.70 -6.05 -6.42
N TYR A 229 5.94 -5.87 -6.86
CA TYR A 229 6.76 -4.75 -6.38
C TYR A 229 7.82 -4.29 -7.38
N LEU A 230 8.32 -3.07 -7.18
CA LEU A 230 9.41 -2.46 -7.95
C LEU A 230 10.73 -2.55 -7.16
N PRO A 231 11.68 -3.42 -7.53
CA PRO A 231 12.88 -3.68 -6.73
C PRO A 231 13.71 -2.44 -6.40
N GLN A 232 13.88 -1.53 -7.35
CA GLN A 232 14.71 -0.33 -7.21
C GLN A 232 14.16 0.72 -6.24
N ALA A 233 12.88 0.63 -5.85
CA ALA A 233 12.30 1.54 -4.86
C ALA A 233 12.77 1.22 -3.43
N PHE A 234 13.38 0.06 -3.19
CA PHE A 234 13.72 -0.45 -1.87
C PHE A 234 15.22 -0.42 -1.57
N ALA A 235 15.54 -0.14 -0.31
CA ALA A 235 16.89 -0.34 0.20
C ALA A 235 17.33 -1.81 0.10
N PRO A 236 18.63 -2.12 -0.07
CA PRO A 236 19.10 -3.49 -0.24
C PRO A 236 18.65 -4.45 0.86
N GLU A 237 18.61 -4.01 2.12
CA GLU A 237 18.13 -4.82 3.25
C GLU A 237 16.63 -5.12 3.19
N SER A 238 15.82 -4.20 2.65
CA SER A 238 14.38 -4.38 2.50
C SER A 238 14.05 -5.24 1.27
N LEU A 239 14.81 -5.06 0.19
CA LEU A 239 14.73 -5.93 -0.98
C LEU A 239 15.08 -7.39 -0.62
N ALA A 240 16.11 -7.62 0.20
CA ALA A 240 16.44 -8.95 0.68
C ALA A 240 15.29 -9.61 1.47
N VAL A 241 14.55 -8.83 2.28
CA VAL A 241 13.35 -9.32 2.97
C VAL A 241 12.23 -9.65 1.99
N LEU A 242 11.97 -8.80 1.00
CA LEU A 242 10.95 -9.06 -0.01
C LEU A 242 11.24 -10.34 -0.80
N LEU A 243 12.50 -10.58 -1.17
CA LEU A 243 12.91 -11.81 -1.87
C LEU A 243 12.73 -13.07 -1.02
N ASP A 244 12.93 -12.97 0.30
CA ASP A 244 12.75 -14.09 1.24
C ASP A 244 11.26 -14.38 1.52
N LEU A 245 10.46 -13.33 1.75
CA LEU A 245 9.04 -13.47 2.08
C LEU A 245 8.17 -13.76 0.86
N PHE A 246 8.53 -13.22 -0.31
CA PHE A 246 7.73 -13.27 -1.53
C PHE A 246 8.57 -13.71 -2.74
N PRO A 247 9.13 -14.93 -2.73
CA PRO A 247 9.99 -15.42 -3.82
C PRO A 247 9.27 -15.51 -5.17
N ASP A 248 7.94 -15.65 -5.16
CA ASP A 248 7.10 -15.74 -6.35
C ASP A 248 6.49 -14.39 -6.78
N ALA A 249 6.93 -13.27 -6.20
CA ALA A 249 6.40 -11.95 -6.49
C ALA A 249 6.43 -11.58 -7.99
N ILE A 250 5.49 -10.73 -8.38
CA ILE A 250 5.42 -10.16 -9.72
C ILE A 250 6.27 -8.88 -9.74
N ILE A 251 7.42 -8.94 -10.41
CA ILE A 251 8.34 -7.79 -10.52
C ILE A 251 7.80 -6.78 -11.52
N ALA A 252 7.50 -5.55 -11.08
CA ALA A 252 7.07 -4.46 -11.95
C ALA A 252 8.26 -3.74 -12.60
N GLU A 253 7.98 -2.98 -13.65
CA GLU A 253 8.94 -2.13 -14.37
C GLU A 253 8.58 -0.65 -14.24
N GLU A 254 9.55 0.25 -14.39
CA GLU A 254 9.29 1.71 -14.30
C GLU A 254 8.26 2.21 -15.32
N ALA A 255 8.15 1.51 -16.46
CA ALA A 255 7.19 1.82 -17.51
C ALA A 255 5.74 1.76 -17.01
N ASP A 256 5.45 0.89 -16.03
CA ASP A 256 4.14 0.75 -15.40
C ASP A 256 4.03 1.60 -14.13
N THR A 257 5.08 1.66 -13.32
CA THR A 257 5.02 2.38 -12.03
C THR A 257 5.04 3.89 -12.19
N ARG A 258 5.52 4.43 -13.32
CA ARG A 258 5.32 5.85 -13.67
C ARG A 258 3.84 6.24 -13.84
N TRP A 259 2.97 5.25 -14.03
CA TRP A 259 1.52 5.39 -14.06
C TRP A 259 0.87 4.87 -12.78
N LEU A 260 1.64 4.72 -11.70
CA LEU A 260 1.21 4.13 -10.43
C LEU A 260 0.62 2.72 -10.59
N GLY A 261 1.16 1.90 -11.50
CA GLY A 261 0.68 0.54 -11.75
C GLY A 261 0.62 -0.38 -10.53
N LEU A 262 1.47 -0.14 -9.51
CA LEU A 262 1.47 -0.88 -8.25
C LEU A 262 0.47 -0.34 -7.21
N ASN A 263 -0.12 0.83 -7.46
CA ASN A 263 -1.21 1.39 -6.67
C ASN A 263 -2.55 0.73 -7.05
N LEU A 264 -2.55 -0.60 -6.96
CA LEU A 264 -3.61 -1.49 -7.40
C LEU A 264 -4.48 -1.99 -6.23
N VAL A 265 -5.69 -2.42 -6.54
CA VAL A 265 -6.59 -3.11 -5.61
C VAL A 265 -6.88 -4.50 -6.14
N SER A 266 -6.74 -5.52 -5.29
CA SER A 266 -6.93 -6.92 -5.68
C SER A 266 -7.77 -7.70 -4.69
N ASP A 267 -8.76 -8.42 -5.21
CA ASP A 267 -9.58 -9.37 -4.45
C ASP A 267 -8.98 -10.79 -4.41
N GLY A 268 -7.74 -10.96 -4.89
CA GLY A 268 -7.08 -12.27 -5.02
C GLY A 268 -7.31 -12.96 -6.37
N ARG A 269 -8.16 -12.40 -7.22
CA ARG A 269 -8.37 -12.85 -8.61
C ARG A 269 -8.40 -11.68 -9.57
N ASN A 270 -9.27 -10.71 -9.34
CA ASN A 270 -9.42 -9.50 -10.13
C ASN A 270 -8.47 -8.43 -9.57
N VAL A 271 -7.69 -7.81 -10.46
CA VAL A 271 -6.69 -6.80 -10.09
C VAL A 271 -7.04 -5.51 -10.80
N VAL A 272 -7.57 -4.55 -10.06
CA VAL A 272 -7.92 -3.21 -10.56
C VAL A 272 -6.66 -2.35 -10.56
N LEU A 273 -6.25 -1.89 -11.74
CA LEU A 273 -5.00 -1.17 -11.96
C LEU A 273 -5.15 -0.08 -13.03
N PRO A 274 -4.26 0.93 -13.07
CA PRO A 274 -4.26 1.95 -14.11
C PRO A 274 -4.17 1.36 -15.52
N SER A 275 -5.00 1.85 -16.44
CA SER A 275 -5.09 1.34 -17.82
C SER A 275 -3.78 1.44 -18.62
N GLN A 276 -2.89 2.36 -18.22
CA GLN A 276 -1.58 2.56 -18.85
C GLN A 276 -0.53 1.54 -18.40
N ALA A 277 -0.74 0.79 -17.31
CA ALA A 277 0.18 -0.21 -16.75
C ALA A 277 0.07 -1.57 -17.46
N GLN A 278 0.12 -1.57 -18.80
CA GLN A 278 -0.17 -2.74 -19.63
C GLN A 278 0.81 -3.90 -19.41
N ARG A 279 2.10 -3.63 -19.21
CA ARG A 279 3.09 -4.72 -19.05
C ARG A 279 2.87 -5.45 -17.73
N LEU A 280 2.54 -4.70 -16.67
CA LEU A 280 2.13 -5.27 -15.40
C LEU A 280 0.83 -6.09 -15.55
N ALA A 281 -0.17 -5.57 -16.27
CA ALA A 281 -1.40 -6.28 -16.57
C ALA A 281 -1.15 -7.62 -17.29
N ASP A 282 -0.29 -7.63 -18.31
CA ASP A 282 0.06 -8.85 -19.04
C ASP A 282 0.73 -9.88 -18.11
N ARG A 283 1.66 -9.45 -17.26
CA ARG A 283 2.33 -10.34 -16.29
C ARG A 283 1.38 -10.86 -15.22
N LEU A 284 0.38 -10.06 -14.81
CA LEU A 284 -0.69 -10.51 -13.92
C LEU A 284 -1.54 -11.60 -14.59
N ALA A 285 -1.93 -11.39 -15.84
CA ALA A 285 -2.69 -12.36 -16.62
C ALA A 285 -1.93 -13.68 -16.83
N GLU A 286 -0.64 -13.63 -17.15
CA GLU A 286 0.23 -14.81 -17.26
C GLU A 286 0.30 -15.63 -15.96
N ARG A 287 0.11 -14.95 -14.82
CA ARG A 287 0.09 -15.57 -13.49
C ARG A 287 -1.30 -16.04 -13.07
N GLY A 288 -2.34 -15.88 -13.89
CA GLY A 288 -3.70 -16.35 -13.63
C GLY A 288 -4.62 -15.34 -12.92
N TYR A 289 -4.17 -14.10 -12.76
CA TYR A 289 -5.04 -13.00 -12.32
C TYR A 289 -5.88 -12.48 -13.51
N THR A 290 -6.96 -11.76 -13.20
CA THR A 290 -7.78 -11.03 -14.18
C THR A 290 -7.51 -9.53 -14.02
N PRO A 291 -6.67 -8.91 -14.87
CA PRO A 291 -6.46 -7.47 -14.83
C PRO A 291 -7.76 -6.72 -15.21
N VAL A 292 -8.06 -5.65 -14.49
CA VAL A 292 -9.22 -4.77 -14.69
C VAL A 292 -8.69 -3.34 -14.86
N PRO A 293 -8.40 -2.92 -16.10
CA PRO A 293 -7.84 -1.60 -16.35
C PRO A 293 -8.87 -0.51 -16.08
N VAL A 294 -8.47 0.54 -15.35
CA VAL A 294 -9.27 1.73 -15.06
C VAL A 294 -8.44 2.97 -15.39
N ASP A 295 -9.01 3.94 -16.11
CA ASP A 295 -8.37 5.24 -16.29
C ASP A 295 -8.51 6.07 -15.01
N PHE A 296 -7.39 6.57 -14.51
CA PHE A 296 -7.29 7.34 -13.28
C PHE A 296 -6.29 8.50 -13.42
N SER A 297 -6.19 9.04 -14.64
CA SER A 297 -5.19 10.03 -15.03
C SER A 297 -5.30 11.37 -14.29
N GLU A 298 -6.49 11.79 -13.85
CA GLU A 298 -6.62 13.05 -13.11
C GLU A 298 -6.08 12.94 -11.68
N PHE A 299 -6.23 11.78 -11.04
CA PHE A 299 -5.69 11.53 -9.70
C PHE A 299 -4.16 11.40 -9.72
N LEU A 300 -3.60 10.90 -10.83
CA LEU A 300 -2.14 10.82 -11.04
C LEU A 300 -1.46 12.19 -10.93
N LYS A 301 -2.14 13.29 -11.28
CA LYS A 301 -1.61 14.66 -11.15
C LYS A 301 -1.25 15.02 -9.69
N SER A 302 -1.93 14.42 -8.72
CA SER A 302 -1.62 14.56 -7.29
C SER A 302 -0.65 13.48 -6.77
N GLY A 303 -0.22 12.54 -7.62
CA GLY A 303 0.60 11.39 -7.24
C GLY A 303 -0.19 10.26 -6.57
N GLY A 304 -1.51 10.26 -6.69
CA GLY A 304 -2.38 9.21 -6.16
C GLY A 304 -2.96 8.31 -7.26
N GLY A 305 -3.24 7.05 -6.91
CA GLY A 305 -3.85 6.08 -7.81
C GLY A 305 -5.08 5.42 -7.21
N ILE A 306 -5.45 4.27 -7.77
CA ILE A 306 -6.66 3.52 -7.41
C ILE A 306 -6.62 3.08 -5.94
N LYS A 307 -5.51 2.50 -5.48
CA LYS A 307 -5.37 2.10 -4.07
C LYS A 307 -5.39 3.29 -3.12
N CYS A 308 -4.85 4.44 -3.51
CA CYS A 308 -4.90 5.66 -2.69
C CYS A 308 -6.34 6.08 -2.37
N CYS A 309 -7.26 5.92 -3.32
CA CYS A 309 -8.68 6.21 -3.12
C CYS A 309 -9.47 5.14 -2.36
N THR A 310 -8.86 3.97 -2.12
CA THR A 310 -9.59 2.80 -1.62
C THR A 310 -9.01 2.31 -0.29
N LEU A 311 -9.71 2.61 0.80
CA LEU A 311 -9.48 2.00 2.10
C LEU A 311 -10.21 0.65 2.18
N GLU A 312 -9.66 -0.36 2.86
CA GLU A 312 -10.32 -1.66 3.03
C GLU A 312 -10.68 -1.91 4.50
N LEU A 313 -11.98 -2.09 4.80
CA LEU A 313 -12.44 -2.38 6.16
C LEU A 313 -12.36 -3.87 6.48
N ARG A 314 -11.15 -4.41 6.64
CA ARG A 314 -10.94 -5.86 6.84
C ARG A 314 -11.57 -6.35 8.13
N GLY A 315 -12.41 -7.37 8.01
CA GLY A 315 -13.13 -7.96 9.14
C GLY A 315 -14.24 -7.08 9.72
N TYR A 316 -14.61 -6.00 9.02
CA TYR A 316 -15.76 -5.19 9.42
C TYR A 316 -17.05 -6.00 9.32
N ARG A 317 -17.79 -6.01 10.42
CA ARG A 317 -19.15 -6.52 10.49
C ARG A 317 -20.00 -5.33 10.84
N GLU A 318 -20.95 -4.99 9.97
CA GLU A 318 -21.96 -3.99 10.34
C GLU A 318 -22.56 -4.41 11.68
N LEU A 319 -22.49 -3.50 12.65
CA LEU A 319 -23.36 -3.60 13.80
C LEU A 319 -24.77 -3.52 13.23
N ARG A 320 -25.48 -4.66 13.12
CA ARG A 320 -26.91 -4.63 12.82
C ARG A 320 -27.53 -3.74 13.88
N ALA A 321 -28.03 -2.57 13.47
CA ALA A 321 -28.93 -1.80 14.29
C ALA A 321 -30.04 -2.77 14.73
N GLY A 322 -30.17 -2.96 16.04
CA GLY A 322 -31.16 -3.87 16.60
C GLY A 322 -32.53 -3.58 16.03
N ARG A 323 -33.24 -4.64 15.65
CA ARG A 323 -34.70 -4.63 15.57
C ARG A 323 -35.27 -4.35 16.94
#